data_AF-A0A7W2HY68-F1
#
_entry.id   AF-A0A7W2HY68-F1
#
_cell.length_a   1.000
_cell.length_b   1.000
_cell.length_c   1.000
_cell.angle_alpha   90.00
_cell.angle_beta   90.00
_cell.angle_gamma   90.00
#
_symmetry.space_group_name_H-M   'P 1'
#
loop_
_entity.id
_entity.type
_entity.pdbx_description
1 polymer ?
#
loop_
_entity_poly.entity_id
_entity_poly.type
_entity_poly.pdbx_seq_one_letter_code
_entity_poly.pdbx_strand_id
1 'polypeptide(L)'
;MQFSGARVASFVVPLGLGLLLGVTGPMAEHGGGGPGAAAGAVFNGGWPWAGYAFLVGYFRRSKIESVVLAPVGLAIGVVAYYMTKGNLASLGGMDSSGAGSSGIALWGVLAFLFGAPLGLLGNLARVPGIGGLFFRLLIPVVAFYETSMRLEMESRGPSQVVLGTWTTVRFTAVAVAVALVSHTVWGWWRPRRGRPAGVGAD
;
A
#
# COMPACT_ATOMS: atom_id res chain seq x y z
N MET A 1 20.39 0.59 29.31
CA MET A 1 18.99 0.61 28.82
C MET A 1 18.94 1.32 27.46
N GLN A 2 19.05 0.61 26.34
CA GLN A 2 19.08 1.20 24.98
C GLN A 2 17.83 0.83 24.14
N PHE A 3 16.67 0.72 24.78
CA PHE A 3 15.45 0.18 24.14
C PHE A 3 14.38 1.20 23.74
N SER A 4 14.62 2.52 23.88
CA SER A 4 13.58 3.53 23.66
C SER A 4 13.43 3.96 22.19
N GLY A 5 14.52 4.38 21.53
CA GLY A 5 14.43 4.98 20.19
C GLY A 5 13.95 4.02 19.09
N ALA A 6 14.45 2.79 19.06
CA ALA A 6 14.09 1.83 18.03
C ALA A 6 12.62 1.40 18.10
N ARG A 7 12.04 1.29 19.31
CA ARG A 7 10.60 1.00 19.47
C ARG A 7 9.74 2.18 19.04
N VAL A 8 10.09 3.39 19.49
CA VAL A 8 9.36 4.60 19.11
C VAL A 8 9.38 4.80 17.59
N ALA A 9 10.54 4.70 16.95
CA ALA A 9 10.65 4.77 15.48
C ALA A 9 9.80 3.70 14.79
N SER A 10 9.75 2.49 15.36
CA SER A 10 8.90 1.42 14.87
C SER A 10 7.43 1.81 14.81
N PHE A 11 6.91 2.59 15.76
CA PHE A 11 5.52 3.05 15.74
C PHE A 11 5.32 4.34 14.94
N VAL A 12 6.26 5.28 15.01
CA VAL A 12 6.15 6.58 14.33
C VAL A 12 6.23 6.45 12.81
N VAL A 13 7.12 5.58 12.30
CA VAL A 13 7.31 5.41 10.85
C VAL A 13 6.03 4.99 10.10
N PRO A 14 5.29 3.93 10.48
CA PRO A 14 4.07 3.57 9.77
C PRO A 14 3.03 4.70 9.84
N LEU A 15 2.83 5.31 11.01
CA LEU A 15 1.85 6.40 11.15
C LEU A 15 2.23 7.62 10.30
N GLY A 16 3.52 7.98 10.27
CA GLY A 16 4.04 9.03 9.40
C GLY A 16 3.90 8.70 7.91
N LEU A 17 4.11 7.45 7.52
CA LEU A 17 3.87 7.01 6.14
C LEU A 17 2.38 7.08 5.76
N GLY A 18 1.47 6.75 6.69
CA GLY A 18 0.03 6.91 6.48
C GLY A 18 -0.35 8.38 6.30
N LEU A 19 0.21 9.28 7.12
CA LEU A 19 0.04 10.73 6.97
C LEU A 19 0.56 11.22 5.62
N LEU A 20 1.78 10.85 5.24
CA LEU A 20 2.38 11.24 3.96
C LEU A 20 1.55 10.73 2.78
N LEU A 21 1.06 9.49 2.84
CA LEU A 21 0.17 8.91 1.84
C LEU A 21 -1.10 9.77 1.67
N GLY A 22 -1.70 10.17 2.78
CA GLY A 22 -2.90 11.01 2.79
C GLY A 22 -2.67 12.41 2.20
N VAL A 23 -1.55 13.05 2.53
CA VAL A 23 -1.24 14.42 2.06
C VAL A 23 -0.81 14.47 0.59
N THR A 24 -0.10 13.43 0.11
CA THR A 24 0.54 13.46 -1.22
C THR A 24 -0.49 13.50 -2.35
N GLY A 25 -1.60 12.77 -2.25
CA GLY A 25 -2.65 12.74 -3.27
C GLY A 25 -3.25 14.13 -3.55
N PRO A 26 -3.86 14.80 -2.56
CA PRO A 26 -4.46 16.12 -2.72
C PRO A 26 -3.45 17.19 -3.16
N MET A 27 -2.21 17.12 -2.67
CA MET A 27 -1.14 18.04 -3.08
C MET A 27 -0.75 17.85 -4.56
N ALA A 28 -0.69 16.61 -5.03
CA ALA A 28 -0.42 16.31 -6.43
C ALA A 28 -1.57 16.77 -7.34
N GLU A 29 -2.83 16.61 -6.91
CA GLU A 29 -4.00 17.12 -7.63
C GLU A 29 -3.98 18.66 -7.73
N HIS A 30 -3.62 19.35 -6.64
CA HIS A 30 -3.60 20.81 -6.60
C HIS A 30 -2.43 21.43 -7.38
N GLY A 31 -1.26 20.79 -7.39
CA GLY A 31 -0.08 21.28 -8.12
C GLY A 31 -0.28 21.32 -9.66
N GLY A 32 -1.29 20.60 -10.17
CA GLY A 32 -1.64 20.60 -11.58
C GLY A 32 -0.61 19.93 -12.49
N GLY A 33 -0.90 19.94 -13.80
CA GLY A 33 -0.04 19.36 -14.83
C GLY A 33 -0.13 17.83 -14.96
N GLY A 34 0.55 17.29 -15.97
CA GLY A 34 0.54 15.84 -16.28
C GLY A 34 0.99 14.96 -15.11
N PRO A 35 2.15 15.21 -14.48
CA PRO A 35 2.62 14.42 -13.34
C PRO A 35 1.68 14.50 -12.12
N GLY A 36 1.11 15.67 -11.84
CA GLY A 36 0.15 15.87 -10.76
C GLY A 36 -1.15 15.09 -10.96
N ALA A 37 -1.68 15.12 -12.19
CA ALA A 37 -2.85 14.33 -12.56
C ALA A 37 -2.60 12.81 -12.46
N ALA A 38 -1.42 12.34 -12.87
CA ALA A 38 -1.02 10.94 -12.75
C ALA A 38 -0.92 10.50 -11.28
N ALA A 39 -0.22 11.28 -10.45
CA ALA A 39 -0.07 10.98 -9.03
C ALA A 39 -1.42 11.07 -8.28
N GLY A 40 -2.23 12.09 -8.54
CA GLY A 40 -3.58 12.21 -8.01
C GLY A 40 -4.46 11.01 -8.35
N ALA A 41 -4.43 10.57 -9.62
CA ALA A 41 -5.13 9.36 -10.04
C ALA A 41 -4.67 8.14 -9.23
N VAL A 42 -3.35 7.91 -9.13
CA VAL A 42 -2.79 6.79 -8.35
C VAL A 42 -3.27 6.81 -6.90
N PHE A 43 -3.17 7.93 -6.20
CA PHE A 43 -3.56 8.02 -4.78
C PHE A 43 -5.07 7.96 -4.55
N ASN A 44 -5.87 8.25 -5.57
CA ASN A 44 -7.31 7.98 -5.58
C ASN A 44 -7.62 6.49 -5.89
N GLY A 45 -6.61 5.70 -6.29
CA GLY A 45 -6.61 4.23 -6.31
C GLY A 45 -6.84 3.64 -4.92
N GLY A 46 -7.55 2.52 -4.80
CA GLY A 46 -7.62 1.76 -3.55
C GLY A 46 -6.36 0.94 -3.28
N TRP A 47 -5.70 0.47 -4.34
CA TRP A 47 -4.51 -0.39 -4.26
C TRP A 47 -3.30 0.20 -3.51
N PRO A 48 -2.98 1.52 -3.53
CA PRO A 48 -1.86 2.05 -2.74
C PRO A 48 -2.17 2.07 -1.25
N TRP A 49 -3.43 2.30 -0.87
CA TRP A 49 -3.87 2.24 0.54
C TRP A 49 -3.85 0.80 1.04
N ALA A 50 -4.34 -0.14 0.22
CA ALA A 50 -4.23 -1.57 0.53
C ALA A 50 -2.77 -2.02 0.64
N GLY A 51 -1.92 -1.56 -0.29
CA GLY A 51 -0.49 -1.80 -0.30
C GLY A 51 0.22 -1.25 0.94
N TYR A 52 -0.14 -0.04 1.36
CA TYR A 52 0.35 0.56 2.61
C TYR A 52 0.00 -0.33 3.81
N ALA A 53 -1.26 -0.72 3.99
CA ALA A 53 -1.69 -1.56 5.12
C ALA A 53 -0.96 -2.90 5.13
N PHE A 54 -0.84 -3.52 3.95
CA PHE A 54 -0.09 -4.76 3.77
C PHE A 54 1.40 -4.60 4.13
N LEU A 55 2.06 -3.55 3.66
CA LEU A 55 3.47 -3.29 3.96
C LEU A 55 3.70 -3.02 5.45
N VAL A 56 2.81 -2.25 6.10
CA VAL A 56 2.86 -2.05 7.56
C VAL A 56 2.89 -3.40 8.26
N GLY A 57 1.98 -4.29 7.90
CA GLY A 57 1.94 -5.66 8.43
C GLY A 57 3.16 -6.51 8.10
N TYR A 58 3.66 -6.43 6.87
CA TYR A 58 4.82 -7.18 6.39
C TYR A 58 6.09 -6.87 7.18
N PHE A 59 6.27 -5.62 7.62
CA PHE A 59 7.45 -5.24 8.41
C PHE A 59 7.29 -5.51 9.91
N ARG A 60 6.08 -5.79 10.41
CA ARG A 60 5.89 -6.14 11.83
C ARG A 60 6.23 -7.59 12.10
N ARG A 61 6.80 -7.86 13.29
CA ARG A 61 6.97 -9.23 13.81
C ARG A 61 5.73 -9.72 14.55
N SER A 62 5.02 -8.82 15.24
CA SER A 62 3.82 -9.15 15.98
C SER A 62 2.56 -9.05 15.10
N LYS A 63 1.70 -10.07 15.15
CA LYS A 63 0.39 -10.06 14.49
C LYS A 63 -0.50 -8.95 15.06
N ILE A 64 -0.45 -8.74 16.38
CA ILE A 64 -1.22 -7.70 17.06
C ILE A 64 -0.79 -6.31 16.59
N GLU A 65 0.52 -6.05 16.53
CA GLU A 65 1.03 -4.78 16.01
C GLU A 65 0.60 -4.54 14.56
N SER A 66 0.56 -5.60 13.74
CA SER A 66 0.12 -5.52 12.34
C SER A 66 -1.35 -5.13 12.22
N VAL A 67 -2.19 -5.80 13.02
CA VAL A 67 -3.65 -5.61 13.05
C VAL A 67 -4.03 -4.25 13.62
N VAL A 68 -3.21 -3.65 14.48
CA VAL A 68 -3.47 -2.33 15.07
C VAL A 68 -2.86 -1.20 14.24
N LEU A 69 -1.60 -1.31 13.82
CA LEU A 69 -0.91 -0.19 13.16
C LEU A 69 -1.38 0.06 11.73
N ALA A 70 -1.74 -1.00 11.02
CA ALA A 70 -2.25 -0.86 9.65
C ALA A 70 -3.55 -0.03 9.60
N PRO A 71 -4.62 -0.35 10.35
CA PRO A 71 -5.84 0.44 10.32
C PRO A 71 -5.67 1.82 10.97
N VAL A 72 -4.89 1.95 12.05
CA VAL A 72 -4.65 3.26 12.68
C VAL A 72 -3.92 4.20 11.71
N GLY A 73 -2.87 3.71 11.05
CA GLY A 73 -2.15 4.52 10.08
C GLY A 73 -2.96 4.82 8.82
N LEU A 74 -3.82 3.90 8.36
CA LEU A 74 -4.78 4.18 7.29
C LEU A 74 -5.78 5.26 7.70
N ALA A 75 -6.34 5.18 8.92
CA ALA A 75 -7.28 6.18 9.42
C ALA A 75 -6.64 7.57 9.48
N ILE A 76 -5.39 7.68 9.95
CA ILE A 76 -4.62 8.92 9.91
C ILE A 76 -4.48 9.42 8.47
N GLY A 77 -4.12 8.54 7.53
CA GLY A 77 -4.03 8.90 6.12
C GLY A 77 -5.34 9.39 5.53
N VAL A 78 -6.47 8.74 5.83
CA VAL A 78 -7.81 9.14 5.35
C VAL A 78 -8.18 10.52 5.91
N VAL A 79 -7.98 10.74 7.20
CA VAL A 79 -8.24 12.04 7.84
C VAL A 79 -7.38 13.11 7.18
N ALA A 80 -6.08 12.85 7.01
CA ALA A 80 -5.16 13.78 6.36
C ALA A 80 -5.57 14.08 4.91
N TYR A 81 -5.94 13.06 4.13
CA TYR A 81 -6.39 13.21 2.75
C TYR A 81 -7.58 14.16 2.64
N TYR A 82 -8.64 13.92 3.42
CA TYR A 82 -9.84 14.74 3.35
C TYR A 82 -9.63 16.14 3.94
N MET A 83 -8.84 16.28 5.01
CA MET A 83 -8.48 17.59 5.57
C MET A 83 -7.67 18.42 4.57
N THR A 84 -6.64 17.83 3.96
CA THR A 84 -5.81 18.51 2.96
C THR A 84 -6.63 18.86 1.72
N LYS A 85 -7.45 17.93 1.22
CA LYS A 85 -8.34 18.17 0.08
C LYS A 85 -9.36 19.27 0.34
N GLY A 86 -9.98 19.29 1.53
CA GLY A 86 -10.92 20.32 1.94
C GLY A 86 -10.27 21.71 2.06
N ASN A 87 -9.09 21.78 2.68
CA ASN A 87 -8.33 23.03 2.78
C ASN A 87 -7.92 23.58 1.41
N LEU A 88 -7.42 22.73 0.50
CA LEU A 88 -7.04 23.15 -0.85
C LEU A 88 -8.25 23.61 -1.67
N ALA A 89 -9.40 22.95 -1.53
CA ALA A 89 -10.65 23.36 -2.18
C ALA A 89 -11.13 24.74 -1.67
N SER A 90 -11.06 24.96 -0.35
CA SER A 90 -11.40 26.26 0.25
C SER A 90 -10.48 27.38 -0.22
N LEU A 91 -9.17 27.13 -0.38
CA LEU A 91 -8.23 28.11 -0.94
C LEU A 91 -8.52 28.42 -2.41
N GLY A 92 -9.06 27.47 -3.16
CA GLY A 92 -9.48 27.63 -4.55
C GLY A 92 -10.88 28.23 -4.75
N GLY A 93 -11.58 28.60 -3.67
CA GLY A 93 -12.93 29.16 -3.73
C GLY A 93 -14.02 28.17 -4.19
N MET A 94 -13.76 26.86 -4.11
CA MET A 94 -14.70 25.81 -4.47
C MET A 94 -15.37 25.24 -3.22
N ASP A 95 -16.66 24.89 -3.32
CA ASP A 95 -17.37 24.22 -2.25
C ASP A 95 -16.74 22.86 -1.93
N SER A 96 -16.37 22.67 -0.67
CA SER A 96 -15.70 21.48 -0.12
C SER A 96 -16.63 20.26 0.00
N SER A 97 -17.59 20.12 -0.91
CA SER A 97 -18.72 19.18 -0.87
C SER A 97 -18.35 17.69 -0.76
N GLY A 98 -17.08 17.33 -0.95
CA GLY A 98 -16.55 15.97 -0.72
C GLY A 98 -15.64 15.79 0.51
N ALA A 99 -15.27 16.88 1.21
CA ALA A 99 -14.40 16.88 2.38
C ALA A 99 -15.18 16.93 3.71
N GLY A 100 -16.48 16.65 3.67
CA GLY A 100 -17.34 16.60 4.84
C GLY A 100 -17.08 15.41 5.76
N SER A 101 -17.56 15.53 6.99
CA SER A 101 -17.53 14.49 8.05
C SER A 101 -17.97 13.10 7.55
N SER A 102 -18.89 13.03 6.60
CA SER A 102 -19.42 11.77 6.03
C SER A 102 -18.37 10.96 5.24
N GLY A 103 -17.50 11.62 4.46
CA GLY A 103 -16.43 10.96 3.72
C GLY A 103 -15.38 10.40 4.67
N ILE A 104 -14.94 11.20 5.64
CA ILE A 104 -13.99 10.78 6.67
C ILE A 104 -14.55 9.61 7.49
N ALA A 105 -15.81 9.67 7.89
CA ALA A 105 -16.45 8.61 8.66
C ALA A 105 -16.53 7.30 7.87
N LEU A 106 -17.03 7.34 6.63
CA LEU A 106 -17.16 6.15 5.79
C LEU A 106 -15.81 5.52 5.48
N TRP A 107 -14.86 6.30 4.97
CA TRP A 107 -13.54 5.80 4.61
C TRP A 107 -12.68 5.46 5.81
N GLY A 108 -12.88 6.15 6.94
CA GLY A 108 -12.29 5.80 8.23
C GLY A 108 -12.76 4.43 8.70
N VAL A 109 -14.07 4.15 8.66
CA VAL A 109 -14.62 2.82 9.01
C VAL A 109 -14.07 1.76 8.07
N LEU A 110 -14.04 2.00 6.76
CA LEU A 110 -13.46 1.08 5.79
C LEU A 110 -11.97 0.84 6.04
N ALA A 111 -11.21 1.88 6.42
CA ALA A 111 -9.81 1.76 6.82
C ALA A 111 -9.62 0.82 8.02
N PHE A 112 -10.52 0.84 9.00
CA PHE A 112 -10.50 -0.12 10.11
C PHE A 112 -10.89 -1.54 9.66
N LEU A 113 -11.99 -1.67 8.91
CA LEU A 113 -12.53 -2.95 8.46
C LEU A 113 -11.56 -3.70 7.54
N PHE A 114 -10.89 -3.00 6.62
CA PHE A 114 -9.96 -3.61 5.67
C PHE A 114 -8.50 -3.53 6.12
N GLY A 115 -8.13 -2.50 6.88
CA GLY A 115 -6.74 -2.30 7.32
C GLY A 115 -6.24 -3.40 8.24
N ALA A 116 -7.07 -3.85 9.20
CA ALA A 116 -6.70 -4.93 10.11
C ALA A 116 -6.45 -6.27 9.38
N PRO A 117 -7.38 -6.76 8.52
CA PRO A 117 -7.13 -7.95 7.70
C PRO A 117 -5.93 -7.80 6.77
N LEU A 118 -5.78 -6.66 6.08
CA LEU A 118 -4.66 -6.45 5.15
C LEU A 118 -3.31 -6.40 5.87
N GLY A 119 -3.25 -5.77 7.05
CA GLY A 119 -2.08 -5.80 7.92
C GLY A 119 -1.74 -7.23 8.37
N LEU A 120 -2.75 -8.04 8.72
CA LEU A 120 -2.51 -9.44 9.06
C LEU A 120 -1.99 -10.25 7.86
N LEU A 121 -2.57 -10.09 6.67
CA LEU A 121 -2.13 -10.76 5.45
C LEU A 121 -0.69 -10.37 5.09
N GLY A 122 -0.33 -9.10 5.27
CA GLY A 122 1.04 -8.62 5.14
C GLY A 122 2.00 -9.34 6.09
N ASN A 123 1.62 -9.52 7.35
CA ASN A 123 2.41 -10.27 8.32
C ASN A 123 2.59 -11.74 7.90
N LEU A 124 1.52 -12.39 7.42
CA LEU A 124 1.56 -13.77 6.94
C LEU A 124 2.41 -13.94 5.67
N ALA A 125 2.50 -12.91 4.84
CA ALA A 125 3.36 -12.90 3.65
C ALA A 125 4.86 -13.03 3.97
N ARG A 126 5.26 -12.85 5.22
CA ARG A 126 6.64 -13.08 5.67
C ARG A 126 7.05 -14.56 5.68
N VAL A 127 6.08 -15.48 5.72
CA VAL A 127 6.37 -16.92 5.75
C VAL A 127 7.19 -17.29 4.50
N PRO A 128 8.35 -17.96 4.63
CA PRO A 128 9.14 -18.33 3.45
C PRO A 128 8.43 -19.42 2.63
N GLY A 129 8.67 -19.41 1.32
CA GLY A 129 8.14 -20.41 0.39
C GLY A 129 6.79 -20.03 -0.22
N ILE A 130 6.10 -21.04 -0.77
CA ILE A 130 4.88 -20.88 -1.58
C ILE A 130 3.73 -20.27 -0.76
N GLY A 131 3.61 -20.64 0.52
CA GLY A 131 2.57 -20.10 1.40
C GLY A 131 2.67 -18.58 1.59
N GLY A 132 3.87 -18.03 1.73
CA GLY A 132 4.05 -16.58 1.79
C GLY A 132 3.93 -15.90 0.43
N LEU A 133 4.35 -16.57 -0.65
CA LEU A 133 4.21 -16.06 -2.01
C LEU A 133 2.75 -15.75 -2.35
N PHE A 134 1.82 -16.63 -1.98
CA PHE A 134 0.38 -16.41 -2.19
C PHE A 134 -0.07 -15.05 -1.63
N PHE A 135 0.32 -14.73 -0.40
CA PHE A 135 -0.02 -13.44 0.21
C PHE A 135 0.76 -12.26 -0.41
N ARG A 136 2.01 -12.44 -0.83
CA ARG A 136 2.80 -11.38 -1.50
C ARG A 136 2.21 -10.98 -2.86
N LEU A 137 1.55 -11.90 -3.54
CA LEU A 137 0.89 -11.64 -4.82
C LEU A 137 -0.43 -10.87 -4.68
N LEU A 138 -1.00 -10.78 -3.47
CA LEU A 138 -2.26 -10.08 -3.24
C LEU A 138 -2.23 -8.63 -3.75
N ILE A 139 -1.22 -7.84 -3.37
CA ILE A 139 -1.13 -6.43 -3.75
C ILE A 139 -0.90 -6.25 -5.27
N PRO A 140 0.05 -6.96 -5.92
CA PRO A 140 0.15 -6.94 -7.38
C PRO A 140 -1.14 -7.32 -8.10
N VAL A 141 -1.86 -8.35 -7.63
CA VAL A 141 -3.13 -8.78 -8.24
C VAL A 141 -4.22 -7.72 -8.07
N VAL A 142 -4.35 -7.13 -6.88
CA VAL A 142 -5.32 -6.04 -6.62
C VAL A 142 -5.00 -4.83 -7.49
N ALA A 143 -3.74 -4.43 -7.58
CA ALA A 143 -3.31 -3.32 -8.43
C ALA A 143 -3.62 -3.60 -9.92
N PHE A 144 -3.33 -4.81 -10.41
CA PHE A 144 -3.65 -5.21 -11.77
C PHE A 144 -5.16 -5.21 -12.05
N TYR A 145 -5.97 -5.76 -11.15
CA TYR A 145 -7.41 -5.86 -11.32
C TYR A 145 -8.07 -4.48 -11.30
N GLU A 146 -7.77 -3.66 -10.29
CA GLU A 146 -8.31 -2.31 -10.18
C GLU A 146 -7.93 -1.45 -11.39
N THR A 147 -6.65 -1.48 -11.80
CA THR A 147 -6.21 -0.71 -12.97
C THR A 147 -6.81 -1.20 -14.27
N SER A 148 -7.05 -2.51 -14.43
CA SER A 148 -7.73 -3.05 -15.60
C SER A 148 -9.19 -2.59 -15.67
N MET A 149 -9.91 -2.65 -14.55
CA MET A 149 -11.29 -2.13 -14.45
C MET A 149 -11.35 -0.63 -14.76
N ARG A 150 -10.42 0.17 -14.21
CA ARG A 150 -10.33 1.60 -14.51
C ARG A 150 -10.01 1.85 -15.97
N LEU A 151 -9.09 1.09 -16.57
CA LEU A 151 -8.79 1.20 -18.00
C LEU A 151 -10.04 0.96 -18.87
N GLU A 152 -10.86 -0.04 -18.52
CA GLU A 152 -12.09 -0.37 -19.26
C GLU A 152 -13.14 0.74 -19.13
N MET A 153 -13.41 1.19 -17.90
CA MET A 153 -14.39 2.25 -17.62
C MET A 153 -13.95 3.59 -18.22
N GLU A 154 -12.66 3.90 -18.13
CA GLU A 154 -12.10 5.17 -18.54
C GLU A 154 -11.71 5.17 -20.02
N SER A 155 -11.65 4.04 -20.73
CA SER A 155 -11.27 3.97 -22.17
C SER A 155 -12.04 4.89 -23.12
N ARG A 156 -13.15 5.50 -22.69
CA ARG A 156 -14.04 6.34 -23.50
C ARG A 156 -13.97 7.85 -23.24
N GLY A 157 -13.09 8.35 -22.37
CA GLY A 157 -13.03 9.81 -22.14
C GLY A 157 -11.98 10.51 -21.25
N PRO A 158 -10.76 10.00 -20.93
CA PRO A 158 -9.84 10.67 -20.01
C PRO A 158 -8.70 11.33 -20.79
N SER A 159 -7.92 12.14 -20.09
CA SER A 159 -6.63 12.61 -20.62
C SER A 159 -5.70 11.41 -20.86
N GLN A 160 -4.94 11.45 -21.96
CA GLN A 160 -3.94 10.42 -22.33
C GLN A 160 -2.98 10.07 -21.17
N VAL A 161 -2.75 11.03 -20.27
CA VAL A 161 -1.92 10.89 -19.07
C VAL A 161 -2.49 9.87 -18.08
N VAL A 162 -3.80 9.88 -17.83
CA VAL A 162 -4.44 8.96 -16.89
C VAL A 162 -4.44 7.52 -17.43
N LEU A 163 -4.74 7.36 -18.73
CA LEU A 163 -4.63 6.07 -19.43
C LEU A 163 -3.21 5.50 -19.40
N GLY A 164 -2.20 6.35 -19.66
CA GLY A 164 -0.79 5.98 -19.56
C GLY A 164 -0.38 5.56 -18.14
N THR A 165 -0.93 6.23 -17.13
CA THR A 165 -0.69 5.92 -15.71
C THR A 165 -1.20 4.53 -15.36
N TRP A 166 -2.45 4.22 -15.68
CA TRP A 166 -3.03 2.90 -15.42
C TRP A 166 -2.32 1.78 -16.14
N THR A 167 -1.95 2.01 -17.39
CA THR A 167 -1.18 1.04 -18.19
C THR A 167 0.17 0.76 -17.54
N THR A 168 0.87 1.81 -17.10
CA THR A 168 2.17 1.69 -16.42
C THR A 168 2.07 0.91 -15.11
N VAL A 169 1.06 1.22 -14.27
CA VAL A 169 0.84 0.50 -13.01
C VAL A 169 0.55 -0.97 -13.27
N ARG A 170 -0.27 -1.28 -14.27
CA ARG A 170 -0.61 -2.65 -14.66
C ARG A 170 0.64 -3.45 -15.06
N PHE A 171 1.50 -2.91 -15.93
CA PHE A 171 2.74 -3.56 -16.33
C PHE A 171 3.71 -3.74 -15.17
N THR A 172 3.81 -2.72 -14.30
CA THR A 172 4.64 -2.78 -13.10
C THR A 172 4.16 -3.88 -12.15
N ALA A 173 2.85 -4.00 -11.95
CA ALA A 173 2.26 -5.06 -11.14
C ALA A 173 2.59 -6.46 -11.66
N VAL A 174 2.52 -6.66 -12.98
CA VAL A 174 2.94 -7.92 -13.62
C VAL A 174 4.43 -8.18 -13.42
N ALA A 175 5.28 -7.18 -13.65
CA ALA A 175 6.72 -7.30 -13.46
C ALA A 175 7.09 -7.68 -12.02
N VAL A 176 6.46 -7.04 -11.03
CA VAL A 176 6.63 -7.36 -9.60
C VAL A 176 6.16 -8.79 -9.30
N ALA A 177 5.02 -9.21 -9.83
CA ALA A 177 4.53 -10.58 -9.65
C ALA A 177 5.52 -11.61 -10.21
N VAL A 178 6.03 -11.41 -11.42
CA VAL A 178 7.06 -12.26 -12.04
C VAL A 178 8.33 -12.30 -11.21
N ALA A 179 8.79 -11.14 -10.70
CA ALA A 179 9.97 -11.07 -9.84
C ALA A 179 9.78 -11.87 -8.54
N LEU A 180 8.61 -11.77 -7.90
CA LEU A 180 8.29 -12.50 -6.66
C LEU A 180 8.25 -14.01 -6.89
N VAL A 181 7.62 -14.47 -7.98
CA VAL A 181 7.58 -15.88 -8.36
C VAL A 181 9.00 -16.38 -8.65
N SER A 182 9.75 -15.66 -9.49
CA SER A 182 11.12 -16.01 -9.86
C SER A 182 12.04 -16.11 -8.65
N HIS A 183 11.94 -15.15 -7.71
CA HIS A 183 12.71 -15.18 -6.46
C HIS A 183 12.35 -16.38 -5.58
N THR A 184 11.06 -16.74 -5.51
CA THR A 184 10.60 -17.89 -4.70
C THR A 184 11.06 -19.20 -5.31
N VAL A 185 10.95 -19.34 -6.64
CA VAL A 185 11.47 -20.47 -7.39
C VAL A 185 12.98 -20.56 -7.18
N TRP A 186 13.73 -19.50 -7.43
CA TRP A 186 15.19 -19.49 -7.24
C TRP A 186 15.62 -19.87 -5.82
N GLY A 187 14.90 -19.40 -4.80
CA GLY A 187 15.14 -19.77 -3.41
C GLY A 187 14.84 -21.25 -3.09
N TRP A 188 13.89 -21.85 -3.80
CA TRP A 188 13.59 -23.28 -3.71
C TRP A 188 14.63 -24.14 -4.46
N TRP A 189 15.09 -23.65 -5.60
CA TRP A 189 16.09 -24.30 -6.46
C TRP A 189 17.53 -24.17 -5.97
N ARG A 190 17.83 -23.40 -4.92
CA ARG A 190 19.13 -23.43 -4.22
C ARG A 190 19.05 -24.39 -3.03
N PRO A 191 19.42 -25.68 -3.16
CA PRO A 191 19.49 -26.57 -2.01
C PRO A 191 20.61 -26.08 -1.09
N ARG A 192 20.40 -26.28 0.21
CA ARG A 192 21.33 -26.06 1.32
C ARG A 192 22.75 -26.58 1.00
N ARG A 193 23.63 -25.78 0.39
CA ARG A 193 25.07 -26.08 0.22
C ARG A 193 25.85 -25.96 1.54
N GLY A 194 25.29 -26.39 2.66
CA GLY A 194 25.83 -26.03 3.98
C GLY A 194 25.55 -26.99 5.11
N ARG A 195 25.46 -28.30 4.86
CA ARG A 195 25.66 -29.28 5.93
C ARG A 195 26.76 -30.25 5.50
N PRO A 196 28.02 -30.02 5.89
CA PRO A 196 28.96 -31.12 5.99
C PRO A 196 28.37 -32.08 7.01
N ALA A 197 27.99 -33.26 6.53
CA ALA A 197 27.89 -34.42 7.39
C ALA A 197 29.32 -34.81 7.76
N GLY A 198 29.81 -34.39 8.92
CA GLY A 198 30.63 -35.30 9.74
C GLY A 198 29.62 -35.94 10.69
N VAL A 199 29.24 -37.22 10.60
CA VAL A 199 30.06 -38.44 10.53
C VAL A 199 31.23 -38.32 11.50
N GLY A 200 31.06 -38.96 12.65
CA GLY A 200 31.99 -38.92 13.75
C GLY A 200 33.29 -39.67 13.47
N ALA A 201 34.22 -39.48 14.39
CA ALA A 201 35.23 -40.44 14.77
C ALA A 201 35.43 -40.24 16.27
N ASP A 202 35.05 -41.27 17.01
CA ASP A 202 35.61 -41.81 18.26
C ASP A 202 36.54 -40.92 19.11
#